data_AF-A0AB36EX16-F1
#
_entry.id   AF-A0AB36EX16-F1
#
_cell.length_a   1.000
_cell.length_b   1.000
_cell.length_c   1.000
_cell.angle_alpha   90.00
_cell.angle_beta   90.00
_cell.angle_gamma   90.00
#
_symmetry.space_group_name_H-M   'P 1'
#
loop_
_entity.id
_entity.type
_entity.pdbx_description
1 polymer ?
#
loop_
_entity_poly.entity_id
_entity_poly.type
_entity_poly.pdbx_seq_one_letter_code
_entity_poly.pdbx_strand_id
1 'polypeptide(L)'
;MNELLDDTPILQPRVFIRHRRQLRAFLLDDQAWFCVRDLGRLMQHPLLEDRIRANLDPDQWRWAWYPDGGGVAEEGLLVSESAAYGALIHYYHPENRSIRQWLTQEVVLTLRSECRGDPVQPRQVQLHGTGQPVSVLEWQGRVWVPCGELPRVLAVR
;
A
#
# COMPACT_ATOMS: atom_id res chain seq x y z
N MET A 1 8.23 -12.09 -28.07
CA MET A 1 8.22 -12.26 -26.60
C MET A 1 7.89 -10.91 -25.97
N ASN A 2 6.68 -10.39 -26.23
CA ASN A 2 6.34 -8.99 -25.99
C ASN A 2 4.80 -8.82 -25.85
N GLU A 3 4.17 -9.48 -24.87
CA GLU A 3 2.69 -9.52 -24.75
C GLU A 3 2.16 -9.50 -23.29
N LEU A 4 2.88 -8.96 -22.30
CA LEU A 4 2.40 -8.96 -20.90
C LEU A 4 2.49 -7.62 -20.13
N LEU A 5 2.73 -6.49 -20.81
CA LEU A 5 2.90 -5.19 -20.12
C LEU A 5 1.73 -4.20 -20.24
N ASP A 6 0.74 -4.45 -21.11
CA ASP A 6 -0.31 -3.44 -21.42
C ASP A 6 -1.45 -3.34 -20.38
N ASP A 7 -1.53 -4.25 -19.40
CA ASP A 7 -2.63 -4.28 -18.41
C ASP A 7 -2.24 -3.84 -17.00
N THR A 8 -1.04 -3.26 -16.80
CA THR A 8 -0.67 -2.79 -15.45
C THR A 8 -1.56 -1.59 -15.06
N PRO A 9 -2.41 -1.71 -14.02
CA PRO A 9 -3.35 -0.64 -13.69
C PRO A 9 -2.59 0.59 -13.17
N ILE A 10 -2.94 1.76 -13.70
CA ILE A 10 -2.45 3.04 -13.19
C ILE A 10 -3.19 3.34 -11.88
N LEU A 11 -2.47 3.26 -10.77
CA LEU A 11 -3.01 3.52 -9.44
C LEU A 11 -3.27 5.02 -9.26
N GLN A 12 -4.42 5.36 -8.67
CA GLN A 12 -4.75 6.73 -8.32
C GLN A 12 -4.29 7.02 -6.88
N PRO A 13 -3.33 7.93 -6.66
CA PRO A 13 -2.88 8.28 -5.33
C PRO A 13 -3.87 9.20 -4.63
N ARG A 14 -4.01 9.01 -3.32
CA ARG A 14 -4.44 10.09 -2.43
C ARG A 14 -3.22 10.90 -2.01
N VAL A 15 -3.27 12.21 -2.20
CA VAL A 15 -2.16 13.11 -1.86
C VAL A 15 -2.39 13.71 -0.48
N PHE A 16 -1.42 13.51 0.41
CA PHE A 16 -1.37 14.14 1.73
C PHE A 16 -0.25 15.19 1.76
N ILE A 17 -0.45 16.32 2.44
CA ILE A 17 0.55 17.38 2.54
C ILE A 17 0.94 17.59 4.00
N ARG A 18 2.25 17.58 4.28
CA ARG A 18 2.82 17.93 5.58
C ARG A 18 4.02 18.84 5.40
N HIS A 19 3.99 20.01 6.05
CA HIS A 19 5.07 21.01 5.97
C HIS A 19 5.57 21.27 4.53
N ARG A 20 4.65 21.46 3.59
CA ARG A 20 4.92 21.69 2.15
C ARG A 20 5.59 20.50 1.42
N ARG A 21 5.59 19.32 2.03
CA ARG A 21 6.03 18.08 1.38
C ARG A 21 4.81 17.19 1.17
N GLN A 22 4.69 16.67 -0.04
CA GLN A 22 3.62 15.73 -0.38
C GLN A 22 3.98 14.31 0.05
N LEU A 23 2.94 13.50 0.24
CA LEU A 23 2.97 12.06 0.34
C LEU A 23 1.84 11.49 -0.50
N ARG A 24 2.19 10.87 -1.64
CA ARG A 24 1.24 10.03 -2.37
C ARG A 24 1.09 8.70 -1.64
N ALA A 25 -0.15 8.37 -1.32
CA ALA A 25 -0.51 7.16 -0.63
C ALA A 25 -1.66 6.44 -1.35
N PHE A 26 -1.70 5.13 -1.20
CA PHE A 26 -2.61 4.23 -1.91
C PHE A 26 -3.19 3.25 -0.90
N LEU A 27 -4.48 2.92 -1.06
CA LEU A 27 -5.07 1.80 -0.35
C LEU A 27 -5.24 0.65 -1.34
N LEU A 28 -4.50 -0.44 -1.13
CA LEU A 28 -4.54 -1.63 -1.96
C LEU A 28 -4.84 -2.80 -1.03
N ASP A 29 -5.94 -3.52 -1.28
CA ASP A 29 -6.37 -4.67 -0.46
C ASP A 29 -6.43 -4.34 1.06
N ASP A 30 -6.99 -3.19 1.42
CA ASP A 30 -7.07 -2.64 2.80
C ASP A 30 -5.70 -2.32 3.46
N GLN A 31 -4.60 -2.50 2.72
CA GLN A 31 -3.26 -2.12 3.13
C GLN A 31 -2.89 -0.75 2.60
N ALA A 32 -2.32 0.10 3.47
CA ALA A 32 -1.78 1.39 3.04
C ALA A 32 -0.39 1.21 2.42
N TRP A 33 -0.18 1.87 1.29
CA TRP A 33 1.07 1.92 0.55
C TRP A 33 1.48 3.36 0.31
N PHE A 34 2.79 3.61 0.26
CA PHE A 34 3.35 4.96 0.21
C PHE A 34 4.42 5.07 -0.86
N CYS A 35 4.42 6.16 -1.63
CA CYS A 35 5.50 6.49 -2.54
C CYS A 35 6.81 6.69 -1.77
N VAL A 36 7.84 5.90 -2.10
CA VAL A 36 9.13 5.92 -1.38
C VAL A 36 9.85 7.25 -1.58
N ARG A 37 9.78 7.83 -2.79
CA ARG A 37 10.40 9.12 -3.10
C ARG A 37 9.83 10.25 -2.24
N ASP A 38 8.51 10.26 -2.07
CA ASP A 38 7.81 11.22 -1.24
C ASP A 38 8.10 11.00 0.27
N LEU A 39 8.10 9.74 0.71
CA LEU A 39 8.46 9.37 2.08
C LEU A 39 9.90 9.76 2.42
N GLY A 40 10.85 9.53 1.51
CA GLY A 40 12.25 9.94 1.65
C GLY A 40 12.40 11.45 1.82
N ARG A 41 11.66 12.25 1.04
CA ARG A 41 11.61 13.71 1.22
C ARG A 41 11.04 14.10 2.58
N LEU A 42 10.00 13.44 3.06
CA LEU A 42 9.45 13.70 4.40
C LEU A 42 10.47 13.39 5.49
N MET A 43 11.17 12.26 5.38
CA MET A 43 12.20 11.80 6.32
C MET A 43 13.54 12.55 6.22
N GLN A 44 13.67 13.53 5.31
CA GLN A 44 14.95 14.19 4.98
C GLN A 44 16.04 13.21 4.50
N HIS A 45 15.62 12.10 3.91
CA HIS A 45 16.47 11.06 3.36
C HIS A 45 16.13 10.82 1.87
N PRO A 46 16.54 11.72 0.96
CA PRO A 46 16.11 11.68 -0.45
C PRO A 46 16.58 10.42 -1.21
N LEU A 47 17.67 9.79 -0.77
CA LEU A 47 18.20 8.54 -1.34
C LEU A 47 17.57 7.28 -0.72
N LEU A 48 16.35 7.40 -0.15
CA LEU A 48 15.67 6.27 0.47
C LEU A 48 15.32 5.19 -0.55
N GLU A 49 14.88 5.59 -1.74
CA GLU A 49 14.48 4.69 -2.83
C GLU A 49 15.60 3.72 -3.23
N ASP A 50 16.86 4.19 -3.23
CA ASP A 50 18.03 3.38 -3.58
C ASP A 50 18.44 2.38 -2.49
N ARG A 51 18.09 2.66 -1.22
CA ARG A 51 18.63 1.93 -0.06
C ARG A 51 17.62 1.03 0.63
N ILE A 52 16.34 1.40 0.59
CA ILE A 52 15.33 0.78 1.45
C ILE A 52 15.13 -0.71 1.10
N ARG A 53 15.21 -1.07 -0.19
CA ARG A 53 14.92 -2.43 -0.68
C ARG A 53 15.78 -3.53 -0.07
N ALA A 54 17.02 -3.22 0.32
CA ALA A 54 17.91 -4.21 0.94
C ALA A 54 17.39 -4.72 2.29
N ASN A 55 16.48 -3.98 2.92
CA ASN A 55 15.94 -4.25 4.25
C ASN A 55 14.46 -4.64 4.24
N LEU A 56 13.87 -4.91 3.05
CA LEU A 56 12.44 -5.19 2.92
C LEU A 56 12.16 -6.62 2.46
N ASP A 57 11.13 -7.21 3.03
CA ASP A 57 10.57 -8.48 2.58
C ASP A 57 9.76 -8.31 1.28
N PRO A 58 9.48 -9.39 0.53
CA PRO A 58 8.74 -9.31 -0.74
C PRO A 58 7.34 -8.68 -0.65
N ASP A 59 6.67 -8.76 0.51
CA ASP A 59 5.35 -8.16 0.77
C ASP A 59 5.42 -6.66 1.13
N GLN A 60 6.63 -6.15 1.37
CA GLN A 60 6.85 -4.82 1.92
C GLN A 60 7.09 -3.74 0.86
N TRP A 61 7.33 -4.12 -0.39
CA TRP A 61 7.55 -3.19 -1.50
C TRP A 61 6.91 -3.69 -2.78
N ARG A 62 6.57 -2.76 -3.67
CA ARG A 62 6.13 -3.07 -5.03
C ARG A 62 6.38 -1.92 -5.98
N TRP A 63 6.59 -2.23 -7.26
CA TRP A 63 6.51 -1.23 -8.32
C TRP A 63 5.06 -1.00 -8.71
N ALA A 64 4.71 0.24 -8.99
CA ALA A 64 3.40 0.60 -9.50
C ALA A 64 3.48 1.83 -10.40
N TRP A 65 2.55 1.93 -11.34
CA TRP A 65 2.35 3.10 -12.17
C TRP A 65 1.33 4.03 -11.52
N TYR A 66 1.64 5.32 -11.42
CA TYR A 66 0.74 6.33 -10.87
C TYR A 66 1.05 7.70 -11.46
N PRO A 67 0.09 8.63 -11.52
CA PRO A 67 0.33 9.98 -12.01
C PRO A 67 1.38 10.71 -11.17
N ASP A 68 2.29 11.38 -11.86
CA ASP A 68 3.19 12.37 -11.30
C ASP A 68 2.44 13.65 -10.92
N GLY A 69 3.16 14.66 -10.43
CA GLY A 69 2.56 15.96 -10.09
C GLY A 69 1.95 16.71 -11.28
N GLY A 70 2.28 16.33 -12.52
CA GLY A 70 1.74 16.86 -13.76
C GLY A 70 0.63 16.01 -14.38
N GLY A 71 0.27 14.87 -13.77
CA GLY A 71 -0.74 13.94 -14.27
C GLY A 71 -0.24 12.91 -15.28
N VAL A 72 1.07 12.87 -15.56
CA VAL A 72 1.69 11.85 -16.43
C VAL A 72 1.99 10.61 -15.60
N ALA A 73 1.55 9.44 -16.06
CA ALA A 73 1.82 8.20 -15.35
C ALA A 73 3.32 7.87 -15.35
N GLU A 74 3.90 7.72 -14.17
CA GLU A 74 5.28 7.28 -13.94
C GLU A 74 5.29 5.97 -13.16
N GLU A 75 6.26 5.11 -13.43
CA GLU A 75 6.56 3.97 -12.55
C GLU A 75 7.33 4.47 -11.33
N GLY A 76 6.95 4.01 -10.15
CA GLY A 76 7.68 4.33 -8.93
C GLY A 76 7.53 3.29 -7.82
N LEU A 77 8.49 3.31 -6.90
CA LEU A 77 8.53 2.36 -5.80
C LEU A 77 7.53 2.74 -4.71
N LEU A 78 6.71 1.77 -4.32
CA LEU A 78 5.82 1.84 -3.18
C LEU A 78 6.33 0.95 -2.05
N VAL A 79 6.09 1.38 -0.81
CA VAL A 79 6.30 0.59 0.40
C VAL A 79 5.03 0.46 1.20
N SER A 80 4.83 -0.70 1.82
CA SER A 80 3.69 -0.95 2.69
C SER A 80 3.76 -0.13 3.98
N GLU A 81 2.66 -0.09 4.72
CA GLU A 81 2.61 0.54 6.06
C GLU A 81 3.67 -0.01 7.01
N SER A 82 3.90 -1.32 7.03
CA SER A 82 4.91 -1.95 7.88
C SER A 82 6.32 -1.52 7.49
N ALA A 83 6.63 -1.48 6.20
CA ALA A 83 7.90 -1.01 5.66
C ALA A 83 8.16 0.47 5.94
N ALA A 84 7.14 1.33 5.83
CA ALA A 84 7.26 2.74 6.17
C ALA A 84 7.63 2.96 7.64
N TYR A 85 7.00 2.21 8.56
CA TYR A 85 7.38 2.26 9.98
C TYR A 85 8.78 1.68 10.21
N GLY A 86 9.14 0.58 9.54
CA GLY A 86 10.49 0.03 9.57
C GLY A 86 11.55 1.05 9.13
N ALA A 87 11.29 1.78 8.04
CA ALA A 87 12.17 2.83 7.55
C ALA A 87 12.32 3.98 8.54
N LEU A 88 11.23 4.42 9.18
CA LEU A 88 11.27 5.50 10.18
C LEU A 88 12.12 5.14 11.42
N ILE A 89 12.19 3.85 11.76
CA ILE A 89 13.01 3.32 12.85
C ILE A 89 14.46 3.14 12.40
N HIS A 90 14.67 2.52 11.23
CA HIS A 90 16.01 2.19 10.74
C HIS A 90 16.81 3.43 10.33
N TYR A 91 16.19 4.36 9.61
CA TYR A 91 16.79 5.64 9.24
C TYR A 91 16.42 6.71 10.28
N TYR A 92 16.95 6.52 11.49
CA TYR A 92 16.60 7.36 12.63
C TYR A 92 16.83 8.85 12.38
N HIS A 93 15.79 9.64 12.61
CA HIS A 93 15.85 11.10 12.67
C HIS A 93 14.85 11.58 13.75
N PRO A 94 15.17 12.59 14.58
CA PRO A 94 14.30 13.01 15.68
C PRO A 94 12.91 13.47 15.22
N GLU A 95 12.78 14.00 13.99
CA GLU A 95 11.49 14.36 13.41
C GLU A 95 10.64 13.16 12.98
N ASN A 96 11.22 11.97 12.82
CA ASN A 96 10.47 10.77 12.40
C ASN A 96 9.37 10.39 13.38
N ARG A 97 9.49 10.76 14.66
CA ARG A 97 8.40 10.56 15.65
C ARG A 97 7.11 11.27 15.22
N SER A 98 7.25 12.47 14.67
CA SER A 98 6.13 13.30 14.22
C SER A 98 5.58 12.81 12.88
N ILE A 99 6.44 12.30 12.00
CA ILE A 99 6.03 11.66 10.74
C ILE A 99 5.27 10.36 11.05
N ARG A 100 5.77 9.52 11.95
CA ARG A 100 5.10 8.29 12.38
C ARG A 100 3.70 8.58 12.94
N GLN A 101 3.58 9.54 13.87
CA GLN A 101 2.29 9.93 14.44
C GLN A 101 1.32 10.40 13.36
N TRP A 102 1.79 11.27 12.46
CA TRP A 102 1.01 11.76 11.33
C TRP A 102 0.56 10.63 10.38
N LEU A 103 1.46 9.71 10.03
CA LEU A 103 1.12 8.54 9.22
C LEU A 103 0.02 7.72 9.88
N THR A 104 0.19 7.36 11.15
CA THR A 104 -0.75 6.48 11.86
C THR A 104 -2.09 7.15 12.12
N GLN A 105 -2.10 8.40 12.59
CA GLN A 105 -3.30 9.04 13.12
C GLN A 105 -4.07 9.85 12.08
N GLU A 106 -3.43 10.26 10.99
CA GLU A 106 -4.09 11.04 9.95
C GLU A 106 -4.11 10.27 8.63
N VAL A 107 -2.95 9.91 8.09
CA VAL A 107 -2.85 9.38 6.72
C VAL A 107 -3.55 8.03 6.59
N VAL A 108 -3.16 7.05 7.41
CA VAL A 108 -3.69 5.68 7.36
C VAL A 108 -5.18 5.64 7.73
N LEU A 109 -5.58 6.39 8.76
CA LEU A 109 -6.99 6.46 9.15
C LEU A 109 -7.84 7.09 8.04
N THR A 110 -7.36 8.19 7.43
CA THR A 110 -8.08 8.84 6.33
C THR A 110 -8.21 7.91 5.14
N LEU A 111 -7.10 7.28 4.71
CA LEU A 111 -7.09 6.29 3.61
C LEU A 111 -8.13 5.20 3.83
N ARG A 112 -8.16 4.59 5.01
CA ARG A 112 -9.12 3.53 5.33
C ARG A 112 -10.55 4.04 5.48
N SER A 113 -10.75 5.25 6.02
CA SER A 113 -12.09 5.81 6.25
C SER A 113 -12.85 6.12 4.95
N GLU A 114 -12.15 6.60 3.93
CA GLU A 114 -12.76 6.95 2.65
C GLU A 114 -13.21 5.72 1.87
N CYS A 115 -12.48 4.62 2.00
CA CYS A 115 -12.88 3.33 1.43
C CYS A 115 -14.04 2.69 2.20
N ARG A 116 -14.18 2.96 3.50
CA ARG A 116 -15.32 2.47 4.30
C ARG A 116 -16.63 3.20 4.04
N GLY A 117 -16.59 4.37 3.40
CA GLY A 117 -17.77 5.15 3.03
C GLY A 117 -18.52 4.61 1.80
N ASP A 118 -17.90 3.71 1.02
CA ASP A 118 -18.46 3.19 -0.23
C ASP A 118 -18.76 1.68 -0.11
N PRO A 119 -20.04 1.26 -0.04
CA PRO A 119 -20.41 -0.16 -0.01
C PRO A 119 -20.04 -0.92 -1.30
N VAL A 120 -19.50 -0.24 -2.32
CA VAL A 120 -19.08 -0.81 -3.60
C VAL A 120 -17.59 -1.20 -3.64
N GLN A 121 -16.78 -0.86 -2.63
CA GLN A 121 -15.36 -1.19 -2.67
C GLN A 121 -15.03 -2.65 -2.31
N PRO A 122 -14.06 -3.25 -3.01
CA PRO A 122 -13.60 -4.60 -2.72
C PRO A 122 -12.86 -4.62 -1.37
N ARG A 123 -13.30 -5.48 -0.46
CA ARG A 123 -12.76 -5.61 0.90
C ARG A 123 -12.10 -6.96 1.08
N GLN A 124 -10.85 -6.97 1.53
CA GLN A 124 -10.21 -8.23 1.91
C GLN A 124 -10.79 -8.73 3.24
N VAL A 125 -11.18 -10.00 3.28
CA VAL A 125 -11.77 -10.66 4.45
C VAL A 125 -11.06 -11.99 4.66
N GLN A 126 -10.84 -12.35 5.92
CA GLN A 126 -10.36 -13.67 6.27
C GLN A 126 -11.57 -14.60 6.49
N LEU A 127 -11.71 -15.63 5.66
CA LEU A 127 -12.62 -16.72 5.94
C LEU A 127 -11.96 -17.64 6.96
N HIS A 128 -12.59 -17.74 8.12
CA HIS A 128 -12.19 -18.65 9.17
C HIS A 128 -12.99 -19.95 9.04
N GLY A 129 -12.29 -21.04 8.69
CA GLY A 129 -12.83 -22.40 8.63
C GLY A 129 -12.25 -23.32 9.69
N THR A 130 -12.43 -24.63 9.53
CA THR A 130 -11.79 -25.67 10.34
C THR A 130 -10.27 -25.80 10.10
N GLY A 131 -9.73 -25.12 9.07
CA GLY A 131 -8.32 -25.06 8.70
C GLY A 131 -7.67 -23.69 8.89
N GLN A 132 -6.59 -23.41 8.13
CA GLN A 132 -5.94 -22.09 8.15
C GLN A 132 -6.88 -21.00 7.57
N PRO A 133 -6.83 -19.77 8.11
CA PRO A 133 -7.63 -18.66 7.58
C PRO A 133 -7.24 -18.38 6.11
N VAL A 134 -8.25 -18.21 5.26
CA VAL A 134 -8.06 -17.94 3.84
C VAL A 134 -8.48 -16.51 3.53
N SER A 135 -7.58 -15.77 2.89
CA SER A 135 -7.85 -14.41 2.45
C SER A 135 -8.69 -14.40 1.17
N VAL A 136 -9.87 -13.79 1.24
CA VAL A 136 -10.79 -13.62 0.12
C VAL A 136 -11.12 -12.15 -0.08
N LEU A 137 -11.69 -11.81 -1.22
CA LEU A 137 -12.12 -10.45 -1.56
C LEU A 137 -13.65 -10.39 -1.61
N GLU A 138 -14.28 -9.66 -0.71
CA GLU A 138 -15.71 -9.34 -0.78
C GLU A 138 -15.93 -8.13 -1.67
N TRP A 139 -16.68 -8.28 -2.76
CA TRP A 139 -17.02 -7.19 -3.66
C TRP A 139 -18.43 -7.36 -4.24
N GLN A 140 -19.25 -6.31 -4.16
CA GLN A 140 -20.65 -6.28 -4.61
C GLN A 140 -21.51 -7.44 -4.08
N GLY A 141 -21.34 -7.83 -2.81
CA GLY A 141 -22.08 -8.93 -2.21
C GLY A 141 -21.66 -10.32 -2.70
N ARG A 142 -20.52 -10.43 -3.40
CA ARG A 142 -19.93 -11.71 -3.84
C ARG A 142 -18.53 -11.86 -3.26
N VAL A 143 -18.14 -13.10 -2.99
CA VAL A 143 -16.79 -13.45 -2.54
C VAL A 143 -15.98 -13.91 -3.75
N TRP A 144 -14.86 -13.25 -3.98
CA TRP A 144 -13.87 -13.57 -4.99
C TRP A 144 -12.67 -14.23 -4.32
N VAL A 145 -12.30 -15.40 -4.83
CA VAL A 145 -11.22 -16.22 -4.26
C VAL A 145 -10.03 -16.16 -5.21
N PRO A 146 -8.84 -15.73 -4.75
CA PRO A 146 -7.63 -15.84 -5.56
C PRO A 146 -7.43 -17.30 -6.00
N CYS A 147 -7.10 -17.54 -7.28
CA CYS A 147 -7.03 -18.91 -7.81
C CYS A 147 -6.05 -19.83 -7.05
N GLY A 148 -5.00 -19.28 -6.43
CA GLY A 148 -4.08 -20.04 -5.57
C GLY A 148 -4.69 -20.49 -4.24
N GLU A 149 -5.71 -19.79 -3.75
CA GLU A 149 -6.39 -20.07 -2.48
C GLU A 149 -7.64 -20.96 -2.66
N LEU A 150 -8.07 -21.22 -3.91
CA LEU A 150 -9.22 -22.06 -4.26
C LEU A 150 -9.21 -23.44 -3.57
N PRO A 151 -8.10 -24.21 -3.57
CA PRO A 151 -8.04 -25.50 -2.89
C PRO A 151 -8.27 -25.40 -1.38
N ARG A 152 -7.87 -24.28 -0.76
CA ARG A 152 -8.00 -24.04 0.67
C ARG A 152 -9.42 -23.63 1.04
N VAL A 153 -10.08 -22.79 0.23
CA VAL A 153 -11.49 -22.44 0.43
C VAL A 153 -12.39 -23.68 0.33
N LEU A 154 -12.12 -24.59 -0.61
CA LEU A 154 -12.87 -25.84 -0.73
C LEU A 154 -12.68 -26.81 0.45
N ALA A 155 -11.62 -26.62 1.24
CA ALA A 155 -11.36 -27.40 2.45
C ALA A 155 -12.04 -26.82 3.72
N VAL A 156 -12.54 -25.58 3.65
CA VAL A 156 -13.35 -24.98 4.72
C VAL A 156 -14.77 -25.53 4.61
N ARG A 157 -15.06 -26.59 5.37
CA ARG A 157 -16.41 -27.15 5.57
C ARG A 157 -17.01 -26.72 6.89
#